data_AF-Q8L6W5-F1
#
_entry.id   AF-Q8L6W5-F1
#
_cell.length_a   1.000
_cell.length_b   1.000
_cell.length_c   1.000
_cell.angle_alpha   90.00
_cell.angle_beta   90.00
_cell.angle_gamma   90.00
#
_symmetry.space_group_name_H-M   'P 1'
#
loop_
_entity.id
_entity.type
_entity.pdbx_description
1 polymer ?
#
loop_
_entity_poly.entity_id
_entity_poly.type
_entity_poly.pdbx_seq_one_letter_code
_entity_poly.pdbx_strand_id
1 'polypeptide(L)'
;LVITNPSNPLGTTLDRDCLKSLVKFTNDKGIHLIADEIYAATTFGESEFISVAEVIEEIPDCNRDLIHIVYSLSKDMGLPGLRIGIIYSYNNRVVQIARKMSSFGLV
;
A
#
# COMPACT_ATOMS: atom_id res chain seq x y z
N LEU A 1 7.79 -1.16 -8.48
CA LEU A 1 8.15 -1.99 -7.31
C LEU A 1 6.87 -2.31 -6.56
N VAL A 2 6.67 -3.57 -6.17
CA VAL A 2 5.54 -3.99 -5.34
C VAL A 2 6.11 -4.51 -4.03
N ILE A 3 5.57 -4.06 -2.90
CA ILE A 3 5.94 -4.51 -1.57
C ILE A 3 4.70 -4.97 -0.82
N THR A 4 4.85 -5.96 0.06
CA THR A 4 3.80 -6.42 0.98
C THR A 4 4.23 -6.08 2.39
N ASN A 5 3.51 -5.20 3.07
CA ASN A 5 3.82 -4.76 4.42
C ASN A 5 2.52 -4.62 5.23
N PRO A 6 2.27 -5.46 6.24
CA PRO A 6 3.07 -6.59 6.71
C PRO A 6 3.29 -7.69 5.65
N SER A 7 4.45 -8.34 5.70
CA SER A 7 4.88 -9.33 4.71
C SER A 7 4.17 -10.68 4.89
N ASN A 8 3.80 -11.33 3.78
CA ASN A 8 3.23 -12.67 3.75
C ASN A 8 4.16 -13.55 2.89
N PRO A 9 4.67 -14.71 3.37
CA PRO A 9 4.27 -15.48 4.56
C PRO A 9 5.03 -15.18 5.85
N LEU A 10 5.96 -14.21 5.84
CA LEU A 10 6.88 -13.98 6.96
C LEU A 10 6.22 -13.38 8.20
N GLY A 11 5.10 -12.68 8.05
CA GLY A 11 4.40 -12.01 9.16
C GLY A 11 5.17 -10.82 9.74
N THR A 12 6.21 -10.35 9.07
CA THR A 12 7.07 -9.25 9.55
C THR A 12 6.67 -7.91 8.94
N THR A 13 6.76 -6.85 9.74
CA THR A 13 6.63 -5.46 9.30
C THR A 13 7.97 -4.95 8.76
N LEU A 14 7.92 -4.05 7.78
CA LEU A 14 9.10 -3.33 7.32
C LEU A 14 9.42 -2.18 8.28
N ASP A 15 10.71 -2.00 8.56
CA ASP A 15 11.19 -0.88 9.36
C ASP A 15 10.97 0.46 8.65
N ARG A 16 10.79 1.54 9.44
CA ARG A 16 10.60 2.90 8.92
C ARG A 16 11.71 3.31 7.95
N ASP A 17 12.96 3.04 8.29
CA ASP A 17 14.12 3.39 7.47
C ASP A 17 14.17 2.58 6.17
N CYS A 18 13.76 1.30 6.22
CA CYS A 18 13.66 0.47 5.03
C CYS A 18 12.60 1.03 4.07
N LEU A 19 11.41 1.39 4.58
CA LEU A 19 10.36 2.02 3.78
C LEU A 19 10.84 3.34 3.16
N LYS A 20 11.54 4.20 3.93
CA LYS A 20 12.14 5.44 3.41
C LYS A 20 13.11 5.17 2.28
N SER A 21 14.01 4.20 2.43
CA SER A 21 14.95 3.80 1.38
C SER A 21 14.23 3.31 0.12
N LEU A 22 13.15 2.54 0.27
CA LEU A 22 12.34 2.05 -0.85
C LEU A 22 11.64 3.20 -1.59
N VAL A 23 10.98 4.09 -0.85
CA VAL A 23 10.31 5.28 -1.43
C VAL A 23 11.33 6.13 -2.19
N LYS A 24 12.48 6.44 -1.57
CA LYS A 24 13.56 7.20 -2.21
C LYS A 24 14.07 6.51 -3.47
N PHE A 25 14.33 5.20 -3.41
CA PHE A 25 14.76 4.42 -4.58
C PHE A 25 13.74 4.50 -5.73
N THR A 26 12.44 4.35 -5.43
CA THR A 26 11.39 4.42 -6.46
C THR A 26 11.26 5.83 -7.04
N ASN A 27 11.41 6.85 -6.21
CA ASN A 27 11.40 8.25 -6.63
C ASN A 27 12.59 8.57 -7.55
N ASP A 28 13.80 8.20 -7.14
CA ASP A 28 15.05 8.43 -7.89
C ASP A 28 15.04 7.72 -9.25
N LYS A 29 14.38 6.55 -9.33
CA LYS A 29 14.25 5.79 -10.58
C LYS A 29 13.02 6.17 -11.41
N GLY A 30 12.15 7.03 -10.89
CA GLY A 30 10.89 7.39 -11.57
C GLY A 30 9.96 6.21 -11.80
N ILE A 31 9.96 5.21 -10.91
CA ILE A 31 9.13 4.01 -11.00
C ILE A 31 8.04 4.02 -9.94
N HIS A 32 6.92 3.36 -10.23
CA HIS A 32 5.80 3.26 -9.29
C HIS A 32 6.12 2.35 -8.10
N LEU A 33 5.70 2.74 -6.90
CA LEU A 33 5.66 1.91 -5.70
C LEU A 33 4.22 1.52 -5.40
N ILE A 34 3.95 0.21 -5.34
CA ILE A 34 2.67 -0.33 -4.90
C ILE A 34 2.91 -1.01 -3.54
N ALA A 35 2.31 -0.46 -2.49
CA ALA A 35 2.33 -1.03 -1.14
C ALA A 35 1.04 -1.81 -0.90
N ASP A 36 1.14 -3.12 -0.77
CA ASP A 36 0.06 -3.98 -0.31
C ASP A 36 0.08 -4.02 1.22
N GLU A 37 -0.88 -3.32 1.81
CA GLU A 37 -1.03 -3.14 3.25
C GLU A 37 -2.22 -3.95 3.80
N ILE A 38 -2.61 -5.03 3.11
CA ILE A 38 -3.79 -5.88 3.48
C ILE A 38 -3.78 -6.42 4.92
N TYR A 39 -2.61 -6.49 5.56
CA TYR A 39 -2.42 -6.98 6.93
C TYR A 39 -2.22 -5.85 7.95
N ALA A 40 -2.45 -4.58 7.58
CA ALA A 40 -2.18 -3.41 8.42
C ALA A 40 -2.77 -3.50 9.83
N ALA A 41 -3.97 -4.07 9.99
CA ALA A 41 -4.61 -4.22 11.30
C ALA A 41 -4.35 -5.58 11.99
N THR A 42 -3.46 -6.41 11.45
CA THR A 42 -3.10 -7.73 12.00
C THR A 42 -1.66 -7.80 12.52
N THR A 43 -1.05 -6.66 12.82
CA THR A 43 0.23 -6.64 13.52
C THR A 43 0.04 -7.00 14.99
N PHE A 44 0.65 -8.12 15.40
CA PHE A 44 0.66 -8.57 16.79
C PHE A 44 2.08 -8.40 17.35
N GLY A 45 2.21 -7.88 18.58
CA GLY A 45 3.50 -7.72 19.27
C GLY A 45 3.96 -6.27 19.41
N GLU A 46 5.27 -6.08 19.60
CA GLU A 46 5.90 -4.78 19.87
C GLU A 46 6.21 -3.96 18.60
N SER A 47 6.21 -4.58 17.41
CA SER A 47 6.44 -3.88 16.15
C SER A 47 5.17 -3.20 15.66
N GLU A 48 5.16 -1.87 15.71
CA GLU A 48 4.09 -1.05 15.15
C GLU A 48 4.12 -1.11 13.61
N PHE A 49 2.95 -1.32 13.00
CA PHE A 49 2.78 -1.15 11.57
C PHE A 49 3.05 0.30 11.17
N ILE A 50 3.84 0.50 10.11
CA ILE A 50 4.10 1.82 9.54
C ILE A 50 3.58 1.80 8.10
N SER A 51 2.59 2.65 7.82
CA SER A 51 2.08 2.81 6.47
C SER A 51 3.06 3.62 5.62
N VAL A 52 3.12 3.31 4.32
CA VAL A 52 3.83 4.15 3.35
C VAL A 52 3.27 5.56 3.31
N ALA A 53 1.99 5.75 3.67
CA ALA A 53 1.34 7.06 3.73
C ALA A 53 1.96 7.99 4.78
N GLU A 54 2.49 7.45 5.89
CA GLU A 54 3.23 8.25 6.88
C GLU A 54 4.63 8.62 6.36
N VAL A 55 5.29 7.64 5.75
CA VAL A 55 6.69 7.77 5.30
C VAL A 55 6.83 8.84 4.21
N ILE A 56 5.84 8.97 3.32
CA ILE A 56 5.87 9.97 2.25
C ILE A 56 5.77 11.41 2.78
N GLU A 57 5.14 11.65 3.93
CA GLU A 57 5.04 13.00 4.52
C GLU A 57 6.39 13.46 5.09
N GLU A 58 7.27 12.52 5.44
CA GLU A 58 8.63 12.80 5.91
C GLU A 58 9.63 13.06 4.76
N ILE A 59 9.24 12.82 3.50
CA ILE A 59 10.11 12.98 2.32
C ILE A 59 9.59 14.15 1.47
N PRO A 60 10.17 15.37 1.62
CA PRO A 60 9.62 16.59 1.01
C PRO A 60 9.61 16.57 -0.53
N ASP A 61 10.58 15.91 -1.16
CA ASP A 61 10.72 15.83 -2.63
C ASP A 61 10.15 14.54 -3.24
N CYS A 62 9.26 13.85 -2.52
CA CYS A 62 8.65 12.62 -3.01
C CYS A 62 7.55 12.92 -4.05
N ASN A 63 7.67 12.33 -5.23
CA ASN A 63 6.59 12.32 -6.21
C ASN A 63 5.48 11.36 -5.78
N ARG A 64 4.44 11.91 -5.13
CA ARG A 64 3.28 11.16 -4.64
C ARG A 64 2.54 10.41 -5.76
N ASP A 65 2.60 10.88 -7.00
CA ASP A 65 1.95 10.22 -8.15
C ASP A 65 2.50 8.82 -8.46
N LEU A 66 3.67 8.47 -7.93
CA LEU A 66 4.28 7.15 -8.06
C LEU A 66 3.83 6.19 -6.96
N ILE A 67 3.16 6.66 -5.91
CA ILE A 67 2.81 5.88 -4.71
C ILE A 67 1.36 5.42 -4.77
N HIS A 68 1.15 4.12 -4.62
CA HIS A 68 -0.16 3.48 -4.60
C HIS A 68 -0.24 2.47 -3.46
N ILE A 69 -1.37 2.44 -2.76
CA ILE A 69 -1.67 1.55 -1.64
C ILE A 69 -2.80 0.62 -2.05
N VAL A 70 -2.66 -0.66 -1.75
CA VAL A 70 -3.68 -1.70 -1.95
C VAL A 70 -4.06 -2.25 -0.59
N TYR A 71 -5.36 -2.36 -0.33
CA TYR A 71 -5.90 -2.79 0.96
C TYR A 71 -7.14 -3.67 0.79
N SER A 72 -7.44 -4.51 1.79
CA SER A 72 -8.67 -5.32 1.82
C SER A 72 -9.08 -5.68 3.24
N LEU A 73 -10.39 -5.75 3.48
CA LEU A 73 -10.96 -6.20 4.76
C LEU A 73 -10.95 -7.73 4.94
N SER A 74 -10.45 -8.46 3.95
CA SER A 74 -10.50 -9.93 3.94
C SER A 74 -9.68 -10.57 5.06
N LYS A 75 -8.58 -9.93 5.47
CA LYS A 75 -7.63 -10.46 6.45
C LYS A 75 -7.79 -9.78 7.80
N ASP A 76 -7.84 -8.45 7.78
CA ASP A 76 -7.96 -7.62 8.98
C ASP A 76 -9.26 -7.83 9.75
N MET A 77 -10.39 -7.95 9.06
CA MET A 77 -11.70 -8.15 9.70
C MET A 77 -12.21 -9.58 9.59
N GLY A 78 -11.45 -10.49 8.96
CA GLY A 78 -11.90 -11.86 8.70
C GLY A 78 -13.16 -11.94 7.82
N LEU A 79 -13.37 -10.96 6.94
CA LEU A 79 -14.55 -10.86 6.05
C LEU A 79 -14.21 -11.13 4.56
N PRO A 80 -13.54 -12.23 4.19
CA PRO A 80 -13.19 -12.49 2.80
C PRO A 80 -14.43 -12.69 1.90
N GLY A 81 -15.57 -13.07 2.48
CA GLY A 81 -16.82 -13.28 1.77
C GLY A 81 -17.45 -12.00 1.18
N LEU A 82 -17.14 -10.82 1.74
CA LEU A 82 -17.69 -9.54 1.27
C LEU A 82 -16.95 -8.97 0.05
N ARG A 83 -15.79 -9.54 -0.32
CA ARG A 83 -15.00 -9.14 -1.50
C ARG A 83 -14.69 -7.63 -1.55
N ILE A 84 -14.41 -7.04 -0.39
CA ILE A 84 -14.06 -5.61 -0.28
C ILE A 84 -12.56 -5.44 -0.52
N GLY A 85 -12.21 -4.90 -1.68
CA GLY A 85 -10.85 -4.48 -2.04
C GLY A 85 -10.81 -2.97 -2.30
N ILE A 86 -9.75 -2.33 -1.83
CA ILE A 86 -9.56 -0.88 -1.90
C ILE A 86 -8.23 -0.62 -2.62
N ILE A 87 -8.26 0.27 -3.61
CA ILE A 87 -7.07 0.83 -4.24
C ILE A 87 -7.05 2.31 -3.88
N TYR A 88 -6.03 2.72 -3.14
CA TYR A 88 -5.80 4.10 -2.77
C TYR A 88 -4.56 4.61 -3.51
N SER A 89 -4.69 5.68 -4.27
CA SER A 89 -3.60 6.20 -5.08
C SER A 89 -3.63 7.72 -5.04
N TYR A 90 -2.48 8.35 -4.86
CA TYR A 90 -2.35 9.80 -4.93
C TYR A 90 -2.44 10.31 -6.37
N ASN A 91 -2.17 9.44 -7.36
CA ASN A 91 -2.30 9.77 -8.76
C ASN A 91 -3.75 9.73 -9.24
N ASN A 92 -4.29 10.91 -9.60
CA ASN A 92 -5.66 11.07 -10.09
C ASN A 92 -5.98 10.24 -11.34
N ARG A 93 -5.02 10.08 -12.27
CA ARG A 93 -5.22 9.30 -13.49
C ARG A 93 -5.37 7.83 -13.17
N VAL A 94 -4.57 7.31 -12.24
CA VAL A 94 -4.66 5.92 -11.77
C VAL A 94 -6.01 5.70 -11.08
N VAL A 95 -6.45 6.62 -10.20
CA VAL A 95 -7.75 6.53 -9.53
C VAL A 95 -8.91 6.48 -10.54
N GLN A 96 -8.90 7.35 -11.56
CA GLN A 96 -9.94 7.37 -12.58
C GLN A 96 -10.00 6.07 -13.39
N ILE A 97 -8.85 5.53 -13.80
CA ILE A 97 -8.78 4.27 -14.55
C ILE A 97 -9.20 3.11 -13.65
N ALA A 98 -8.71 3.04 -12.43
CA ALA A 98 -9.08 2.01 -11.45
C ALA A 98 -10.59 2.00 -11.19
N ARG A 99 -11.22 3.17 -11.05
CA ARG A 99 -12.67 3.29 -10.89
C ARG A 99 -13.46 2.83 -12.13
N LYS A 100 -12.96 3.10 -13.34
CA LYS A 100 -13.57 2.59 -14.58
C LYS A 100 -13.40 1.08 -14.72
N MET A 101 -12.31 0.52 -14.24
CA MET A 101 -12.07 -0.93 -14.24
C MET A 101 -12.89 -1.63 -13.17
N SER A 102 -13.13 -1.00 -12.02
CA SER A 102 -13.90 -1.62 -10.92
C SER A 102 -15.37 -1.87 -11.28
N SER A 103 -15.97 -1.05 -12.17
CA SER A 103 -17.34 -1.27 -12.64
C SER A 103 -17.51 -2.54 -13.50
N PHE A 104 -16.42 -3.14 -14.00
CA PHE A 104 -16.49 -4.40 -14.74
C PHE A 104 -16.50 -5.65 -13.84
N GLY A 105 -16.31 -5.51 -12.52
CA GLY A 105 -16.31 -6.62 -11.56
C GLY A 105 -17.65 -6.90 -10.88
N LEU A 106 -18.67 -6.07 -11.12
CA LEU A 106 -20.04 -6.23 -10.65
C LEU A 106 -20.94 -6.55 -11.85
N VAL A 107 -20.72 -7.73 -12.45
CA VAL A 107 -21.66 -8.40 -13.36
C VAL A 107 -21.86 -9.81 -12.84
#